data_AF-A0A820GDK9-F1
#
_entry.id   AF-A0A820GDK9-F1
#
_cell.length_a   1.000
_cell.length_b   1.000
_cell.length_c   1.000
_cell.angle_alpha   90.00
_cell.angle_beta   90.00
_cell.angle_gamma   90.00
#
_symmetry.space_group_name_H-M   'P 1'
#
loop_
_entity.id
_entity.type
_entity.pdbx_description
1 polymer ?
#
loop_
_entity_poly.entity_id
_entity_poly.type
_entity_poly.pdbx_seq_one_letter_code
_entity_poly.pdbx_strand_id
1 'polypeptide(L)'
;KKAEDSQKVLNQLNNNMDLTIPLYQEPNDLESIQKIRTQYMNVMKNRLINLLKKSRERYMYLTKFESENYDQSYQEWQKSIEKDEKLILSKDIITYRDIFEKTFPELRKVREDKEKKHLTQNTNDSSSSSSSSTTITTTPIEQPQQQQQQQQQISTIINTVEQENEEETDEKMRKSSVIPPIMYDDDDDESFVFCFIFF
;
A
#
# COMPACT_ATOMS: atom_id res chain seq x y z
N LYS A 1 55.69 67.04 -20.32
CA LYS A 1 56.93 67.28 -19.53
C LYS A 1 56.70 67.08 -18.03
N LYS A 2 55.91 67.93 -17.34
CA LYS A 2 55.61 67.79 -15.89
C LYS A 2 55.07 66.41 -15.45
N ALA A 3 54.20 65.80 -16.26
CA ALA A 3 53.67 64.46 -15.98
C ALA A 3 54.77 63.37 -16.08
N GLU A 4 55.62 63.46 -17.10
CA GLU A 4 56.73 62.52 -17.31
C GLU A 4 57.79 62.64 -16.22
N ASP A 5 58.09 63.87 -15.78
CA ASP A 5 59.02 64.14 -14.69
C ASP A 5 58.46 63.59 -13.36
N SER A 6 57.15 63.72 -13.13
CA SER A 6 56.48 63.13 -11.96
C SER A 6 56.50 61.60 -11.99
N GLN A 7 56.34 60.99 -13.17
CA GLN A 7 56.42 59.54 -13.36
C GLN A 7 57.84 59.02 -13.08
N LYS A 8 58.88 59.76 -13.50
CA LYS A 8 60.28 59.41 -13.24
C LYS A 8 60.60 59.46 -11.74
N VAL A 9 60.06 60.44 -11.01
CA VAL A 9 60.21 60.53 -9.56
C VAL A 9 59.53 59.35 -8.85
N LEU A 10 58.30 58.99 -9.23
CA LEU A 10 57.60 57.82 -8.67
C LEU A 10 58.36 56.51 -8.92
N ASN A 11 58.88 56.31 -10.13
CA ASN A 11 59.64 55.11 -10.47
C ASN A 11 60.99 55.05 -9.73
N GLN A 12 61.65 56.19 -9.50
CA GLN A 12 62.84 56.26 -8.65
C GLN A 12 62.52 55.94 -7.18
N LEU A 13 61.39 56.40 -6.66
CA LEU A 13 60.95 56.06 -5.31
C LEU A 13 60.60 54.57 -5.18
N ASN A 14 59.98 53.97 -6.20
CA ASN A 14 59.63 52.55 -6.19
C ASN A 14 60.87 51.62 -6.23
N ASN A 15 61.95 52.05 -6.86
CA ASN A 15 63.20 51.27 -6.91
C ASN A 15 64.08 51.45 -5.64
N ASN A 16 63.85 52.51 -4.87
CA ASN A 16 64.58 52.84 -3.63
C ASN A 16 63.74 52.59 -2.37
N MET A 17 62.45 52.31 -2.51
CA MET A 17 61.62 51.74 -1.48
C MET A 17 62.09 50.29 -1.35
N ASP A 18 63.12 50.13 -0.54
CA ASP A 18 63.49 48.85 0.03
C ASP A 18 62.20 48.11 0.45
N LEU A 19 62.25 46.80 0.32
CA LEU A 19 61.23 45.80 0.63
C LEU A 19 60.88 45.80 2.14
N THR A 20 60.64 46.96 2.74
CA THR A 20 60.43 47.18 4.18
C THR A 20 58.95 47.25 4.54
N ILE A 21 58.04 47.15 3.56
CA ILE A 21 56.69 46.66 3.87
C ILE A 21 56.88 45.16 4.07
N PRO A 22 56.67 44.60 5.27
CA PRO A 22 56.59 43.16 5.41
C PRO A 22 55.54 42.71 4.42
N LEU A 23 55.94 41.92 3.41
CA LEU A 23 54.97 41.22 2.57
C LEU A 23 54.19 40.35 3.55
N TYR A 24 53.01 40.83 3.96
CA TYR A 24 52.15 40.08 4.85
C TYR A 24 51.94 38.74 4.18
N GLN A 25 52.48 37.68 4.77
CA GLN A 25 52.19 36.35 4.27
C GLN A 25 50.71 36.13 4.52
N GLU A 26 49.95 35.97 3.46
CA GLU A 26 48.56 35.63 3.62
C GLU A 26 48.49 34.22 4.23
N PRO A 27 47.47 33.91 5.04
CA PRO A 27 47.30 32.56 5.57
C PRO A 27 47.28 31.46 4.49
N ASN A 28 46.93 31.82 3.25
CA ASN A 28 46.97 30.93 2.09
C ASN A 28 48.38 30.66 1.55
N ASP A 29 49.35 31.54 1.80
CA ASP A 29 50.72 31.38 1.31
C ASP A 29 51.52 30.37 2.13
N LEU A 30 50.97 29.93 3.27
CA LEU A 30 51.54 28.85 4.07
C LEU A 30 51.60 27.56 3.24
N GLU A 31 52.79 26.98 3.15
CA GLU A 31 53.05 25.75 2.38
C GLU A 31 52.15 24.59 2.83
N SER A 32 51.84 24.52 4.12
CA SER A 32 50.90 23.55 4.68
C SER A 32 49.49 23.70 4.09
N ILE A 33 49.00 24.92 3.93
CA ILE A 33 47.67 25.21 3.36
C ILE A 33 47.66 24.91 1.86
N GLN A 34 48.72 25.25 1.12
CA GLN A 34 48.84 24.92 -0.30
C GLN A 34 48.87 23.39 -0.53
N LYS A 35 49.60 22.66 0.33
CA LYS A 35 49.63 21.19 0.30
C LYS A 35 48.27 20.58 0.58
N ILE A 36 47.57 21.05 1.62
CA ILE A 36 46.21 20.59 1.95
C ILE A 36 45.25 20.89 0.81
N ARG A 37 45.29 22.09 0.23
CA ARG A 37 44.46 22.49 -0.91
C ARG A 37 44.68 21.57 -2.12
N THR A 38 45.93 21.31 -2.46
CA THR A 38 46.30 20.44 -3.59
C THR A 38 45.81 19.01 -3.36
N GLN A 39 46.00 18.47 -2.15
CA GLN A 39 45.50 17.15 -1.77
C GLN A 39 43.97 17.09 -1.82
N TYR A 40 43.30 18.12 -1.34
CA TYR A 40 41.85 18.20 -1.40
C TYR A 40 41.34 18.20 -2.84
N MET A 41 41.91 19.05 -3.70
CA MET A 41 41.47 19.18 -5.09
C MET A 41 41.74 17.93 -5.92
N ASN A 42 42.89 17.30 -5.73
CA ASN A 42 43.30 16.15 -6.55
C ASN A 42 42.70 14.83 -6.09
N VAL A 43 42.47 14.66 -4.77
CA VAL A 43 42.11 13.37 -4.19
C VAL A 43 40.77 13.44 -3.46
N MET A 44 40.65 14.30 -2.44
CA MET A 44 39.50 14.24 -1.51
C MET A 44 38.20 14.71 -2.14
N LYS A 45 38.22 15.73 -3.01
CA LYS A 45 37.03 16.28 -3.64
C LYS A 45 36.25 15.20 -4.40
N ASN A 46 36.93 14.45 -5.26
CA ASN A 46 36.31 13.39 -6.05
C ASN A 46 35.85 12.24 -5.16
N ARG A 47 36.63 11.88 -4.12
CA ARG A 47 36.24 10.86 -3.15
C ARG A 47 34.95 11.25 -2.43
N LEU A 48 34.85 12.49 -1.95
CA LEU A 48 33.67 12.98 -1.23
C LEU A 48 32.44 13.01 -2.14
N ILE A 49 32.57 13.52 -3.37
CA ILE A 49 31.49 13.52 -4.35
C ILE A 49 31.00 12.09 -4.61
N ASN A 50 31.92 11.14 -4.80
CA ASN A 50 31.55 9.74 -5.06
C ASN A 50 30.90 9.08 -3.84
N LEU A 51 31.35 9.39 -2.62
CA LEU A 51 30.71 8.90 -1.39
C LEU A 51 29.27 9.41 -1.26
N LEU A 52 29.05 10.71 -1.48
CA LEU A 52 27.73 11.33 -1.45
C LEU A 52 26.80 10.74 -2.52
N LYS A 53 27.30 10.53 -3.74
CA LYS A 53 26.55 9.88 -4.82
C LYS A 53 26.14 8.45 -4.44
N LYS A 54 27.09 7.64 -3.95
CA LYS A 54 26.81 6.26 -3.52
C LYS A 54 25.81 6.20 -2.36
N SER A 55 25.92 7.12 -1.41
CA SER A 55 24.96 7.22 -0.30
C SER A 55 23.55 7.53 -0.82
N ARG A 56 23.40 8.50 -1.74
CA ARG A 56 22.13 8.82 -2.38
C ARG A 56 21.57 7.66 -3.20
N GLU A 57 22.41 6.99 -3.99
CA GLU A 57 22.01 5.82 -4.78
C GLU A 57 21.52 4.68 -3.88
N ARG A 58 22.23 4.41 -2.77
CA ARG A 58 21.80 3.42 -1.78
C ARG A 58 20.45 3.79 -1.18
N TYR A 59 20.27 5.03 -0.75
CA TYR A 59 19.00 5.50 -0.19
C TYR A 59 17.87 5.32 -1.19
N MET A 60 18.04 5.78 -2.44
CA MET A 60 17.03 5.62 -3.50
C MET A 60 16.72 4.15 -3.81
N TYR A 61 17.74 3.29 -3.80
CA TYR A 61 17.55 1.85 -3.97
C TYR A 61 16.72 1.25 -2.83
N LEU A 62 17.05 1.57 -1.57
CA LEU A 62 16.33 1.06 -0.39
C LEU A 62 14.88 1.53 -0.39
N THR A 63 14.62 2.82 -0.57
CA THR A 63 13.25 3.36 -0.64
C THR A 63 12.45 2.70 -1.76
N LYS A 64 13.07 2.52 -2.94
CA LYS A 64 12.40 1.87 -4.06
C LYS A 64 12.10 0.40 -3.78
N PHE A 65 13.08 -0.33 -3.26
CA PHE A 65 12.95 -1.74 -2.90
C PHE A 65 11.84 -1.94 -1.85
N GLU A 66 11.80 -1.09 -0.84
CA GLU A 66 10.78 -1.10 0.20
C GLU A 66 9.38 -0.81 -0.37
N SER A 67 9.25 0.22 -1.22
CA SER A 67 8.00 0.52 -1.90
C SER A 67 7.52 -0.65 -2.77
N GLU A 68 8.41 -1.26 -3.56
CA GLU A 68 8.07 -2.41 -4.40
C GLU A 68 7.65 -3.63 -3.57
N ASN A 69 8.35 -3.88 -2.45
CA ASN A 69 8.03 -4.97 -1.54
C ASN A 69 6.67 -4.75 -0.85
N TYR A 70 6.37 -3.51 -0.45
CA TYR A 70 5.06 -3.13 0.07
C TYR A 70 3.97 -3.30 -0.97
N ASP A 71 4.19 -2.82 -2.20
CA ASP A 71 3.24 -2.95 -3.30
C ASP A 71 2.93 -4.42 -3.59
N GLN A 72 3.95 -5.29 -3.58
CA GLN A 72 3.77 -6.73 -3.74
C GLN A 72 2.95 -7.33 -2.60
N SER A 73 3.34 -7.06 -1.35
CA SER A 73 2.66 -7.59 -0.16
C SER A 73 1.20 -7.13 -0.10
N TYR A 74 0.95 -5.86 -0.44
CA TYR A 74 -0.38 -5.26 -0.53
C TYR A 74 -1.24 -5.94 -1.60
N GLN A 75 -0.69 -6.20 -2.79
CA GLN A 75 -1.41 -6.92 -3.85
C GLN A 75 -1.74 -8.36 -3.46
N GLU A 76 -0.81 -9.06 -2.79
CA GLU A 76 -1.04 -10.42 -2.30
C GLU A 76 -2.14 -10.45 -1.24
N TRP A 77 -2.11 -9.50 -0.31
CA TRP A 77 -3.16 -9.32 0.68
C TRP A 77 -4.51 -9.01 0.06
N GLN A 78 -4.57 -8.07 -0.90
CA GLN A 78 -5.82 -7.74 -1.59
C GLN A 78 -6.41 -8.98 -2.28
N LYS A 79 -5.58 -9.78 -2.94
CA LYS A 79 -6.02 -11.07 -3.52
C LYS A 79 -6.49 -12.06 -2.47
N SER A 80 -5.90 -12.06 -1.27
CA SER A 80 -6.34 -12.91 -0.16
C SER A 80 -7.71 -12.47 0.34
N ILE A 81 -7.94 -11.17 0.51
CA ILE A 81 -9.25 -10.62 0.89
C ILE A 81 -10.30 -10.97 -0.16
N GLU A 82 -10.02 -10.72 -1.44
CA GLU A 82 -10.98 -11.04 -2.52
C GLU A 82 -11.33 -12.53 -2.58
N LYS A 83 -10.37 -13.42 -2.27
CA LYS A 83 -10.62 -14.87 -2.16
C LYS A 83 -11.49 -15.19 -0.95
N ASP A 84 -11.14 -14.61 0.19
CA ASP A 84 -11.85 -14.82 1.45
C ASP A 84 -13.30 -14.33 1.36
N GLU A 85 -13.54 -13.15 0.80
CA GLU A 85 -14.89 -12.62 0.55
C GLU A 85 -15.71 -13.55 -0.37
N LYS A 86 -15.10 -14.09 -1.43
CA LYS A 86 -15.77 -15.07 -2.31
C LYS A 86 -16.06 -16.38 -1.60
N LEU A 87 -15.15 -16.84 -0.75
CA LEU A 87 -15.32 -18.06 0.03
C LEU A 87 -16.40 -17.88 1.11
N ILE A 88 -16.43 -16.73 1.78
CA ILE A 88 -17.48 -16.34 2.74
C ILE A 88 -18.81 -16.30 2.01
N LEU A 89 -18.92 -15.55 0.90
CA LEU A 89 -20.17 -15.46 0.14
C LEU A 89 -20.67 -16.84 -0.33
N SER A 90 -19.76 -17.70 -0.81
CA SER A 90 -20.12 -19.07 -1.20
C SER A 90 -20.58 -19.91 -0.01
N LYS A 91 -19.88 -19.82 1.12
CA LYS A 91 -20.23 -20.53 2.37
C LYS A 91 -21.56 -20.05 2.92
N ASP A 92 -21.82 -18.75 2.87
CA ASP A 92 -23.07 -18.14 3.28
C ASP A 92 -24.22 -18.62 2.38
N ILE A 93 -24.05 -18.62 1.06
CA ILE A 93 -25.06 -19.17 0.13
C ILE A 93 -25.40 -20.63 0.45
N ILE A 94 -24.39 -21.47 0.72
CA ILE A 94 -24.59 -22.88 1.08
C ILE A 94 -25.31 -22.99 2.44
N THR A 95 -24.87 -22.22 3.43
CA THR A 95 -25.45 -22.22 4.78
C THR A 95 -26.90 -21.74 4.75
N TYR A 96 -27.18 -20.61 4.09
CA TYR A 96 -28.54 -20.09 3.92
C TYR A 96 -29.43 -21.08 3.15
N ARG A 97 -28.89 -21.78 2.14
CA ARG A 97 -29.61 -22.84 1.43
C ARG A 97 -29.96 -24.01 2.34
N ASP A 98 -29.01 -24.49 3.13
CA ASP A 98 -29.22 -25.62 4.05
C ASP A 98 -30.18 -25.26 5.19
N ILE A 99 -30.09 -24.05 5.75
CA ILE A 99 -31.04 -23.52 6.74
C ILE A 99 -32.43 -23.48 6.12
N PHE A 100 -32.57 -22.89 4.93
CA PHE A 100 -33.87 -22.78 4.25
C PHE A 100 -34.51 -24.16 4.00
N GLU A 101 -33.73 -25.14 3.55
CA GLU A 101 -34.23 -26.51 3.34
C GLU A 101 -34.67 -27.20 4.64
N LYS A 102 -34.01 -26.91 5.77
CA LYS A 102 -34.34 -27.45 7.09
C LYS A 102 -35.53 -26.76 7.74
N THR A 103 -35.68 -25.45 7.59
CA THR A 103 -36.75 -24.65 8.22
C THR A 103 -38.06 -24.72 7.45
N PHE A 104 -38.01 -24.96 6.13
CA PHE A 104 -39.19 -25.09 5.28
C PHE A 104 -39.30 -26.47 4.61
N PRO A 105 -39.41 -27.57 5.41
CA PRO A 105 -39.52 -28.92 4.87
C PRO A 105 -40.79 -29.12 4.01
N GLU A 106 -41.85 -28.33 4.22
CA GLU A 106 -43.04 -28.31 3.37
C GLU A 106 -42.73 -27.88 1.92
N LEU A 107 -41.81 -26.94 1.70
CA LEU A 107 -41.43 -26.52 0.34
C LEU A 107 -40.68 -27.63 -0.41
N ARG A 108 -39.85 -28.41 0.29
CA ARG A 108 -39.19 -29.62 -0.26
C ARG A 108 -40.24 -30.63 -0.71
N LYS A 109 -41.24 -30.88 0.15
CA LYS A 109 -42.33 -31.81 -0.10
C LYS A 109 -43.20 -31.38 -1.29
N VAL A 110 -43.53 -30.09 -1.41
CA VAL A 110 -44.29 -29.56 -2.56
C VAL A 110 -43.52 -29.68 -3.87
N ARG A 111 -42.19 -29.51 -3.87
CA ARG A 111 -41.33 -29.74 -5.05
C ARG A 111 -41.34 -31.22 -5.45
N GLU A 112 -41.13 -32.13 -4.49
CA GLU A 112 -41.15 -33.57 -4.74
C GLU A 112 -42.53 -34.07 -5.22
N ASP A 113 -43.62 -33.57 -4.66
CA ASP A 113 -44.97 -33.98 -5.06
C ASP A 113 -45.34 -33.44 -6.45
N LYS A 114 -44.84 -32.26 -6.84
CA LYS A 114 -44.95 -31.76 -8.22
C LYS A 114 -44.12 -32.60 -9.21
N GLU A 115 -42.87 -32.91 -8.87
CA GLU A 115 -42.00 -33.72 -9.71
C GLU A 115 -42.51 -35.17 -9.83
N LYS A 116 -43.01 -35.78 -8.75
CA LYS A 116 -43.66 -37.10 -8.77
C LYS A 116 -44.91 -37.10 -9.65
N LYS A 117 -45.77 -36.08 -9.56
CA LYS A 117 -46.94 -35.94 -10.44
C LYS A 117 -46.55 -35.84 -11.91
N HIS A 118 -45.54 -35.03 -12.22
CA HIS A 118 -45.04 -34.88 -13.59
C HIS A 118 -44.36 -36.14 -14.13
N LEU A 119 -43.66 -36.90 -13.27
CA LEU A 119 -43.03 -38.17 -13.63
C LEU A 119 -44.07 -39.28 -13.85
N THR A 120 -45.12 -39.34 -13.02
CA THR A 120 -46.23 -40.30 -13.20
C THR A 120 -47.13 -39.99 -14.41
N GLN A 121 -47.19 -38.74 -14.87
CA GLN A 121 -47.85 -38.40 -16.14
C GLN A 121 -47.00 -38.80 -17.35
N ASN A 122 -45.67 -38.71 -17.26
CA ASN A 122 -44.78 -39.08 -18.37
C ASN A 122 -44.60 -40.59 -18.58
N THR A 123 -44.94 -41.45 -17.61
CA THR A 123 -44.86 -42.91 -17.80
C THR A 123 -46.06 -43.50 -18.56
N ASN A 124 -47.09 -42.70 -18.84
CA ASN A 124 -48.26 -43.14 -19.62
C ASN A 124 -48.31 -42.61 -21.05
N ASP A 125 -47.40 -41.71 -21.46
CA ASP A 125 -47.31 -41.21 -22.83
C ASP A 125 -45.90 -41.43 -23.40
N SER A 126 -45.65 -42.67 -23.84
CA SER A 126 -44.63 -42.93 -24.85
C SER A 126 -45.16 -42.52 -26.22
N SER A 127 -45.23 -41.21 -26.49
CA SER A 127 -45.10 -40.62 -27.83
C SER A 127 -45.47 -39.14 -27.81
N SER A 128 -44.49 -38.25 -27.66
CA SER A 128 -44.31 -37.10 -28.56
C SER A 128 -43.25 -36.17 -28.00
N SER A 129 -42.29 -35.88 -28.87
CA SER A 129 -41.42 -34.72 -28.83
C SER A 129 -42.18 -33.44 -28.50
N SER A 130 -41.65 -32.60 -27.60
CA SER A 130 -41.19 -31.22 -27.90
C SER A 130 -41.22 -30.34 -26.66
N SER A 131 -40.08 -29.69 -26.40
CA SER A 131 -39.94 -28.30 -25.95
C SER A 131 -40.96 -27.77 -24.93
N SER A 132 -40.61 -27.80 -23.64
CA SER A 132 -41.37 -27.08 -22.62
C SER A 132 -40.84 -25.65 -22.44
N SER A 133 -41.45 -24.73 -23.16
CA SER A 133 -41.44 -23.29 -22.86
C SER A 133 -42.18 -23.03 -21.55
N THR A 134 -41.55 -22.19 -20.73
CA THR A 134 -42.08 -21.47 -19.57
C THR A 134 -43.52 -21.02 -19.79
N THR A 135 -44.48 -21.70 -19.14
CA THR A 135 -45.87 -21.23 -19.01
C THR A 135 -46.14 -20.96 -17.54
N ILE A 136 -46.28 -19.67 -17.23
CA ILE A 136 -46.66 -19.13 -15.92
C ILE A 136 -48.17 -19.34 -15.78
N THR A 137 -48.57 -20.47 -15.22
CA THR A 137 -49.97 -20.71 -14.85
C THR A 137 -50.21 -20.14 -13.45
N THR A 138 -50.83 -18.97 -13.40
CA THR A 138 -51.35 -18.32 -12.20
C THR A 138 -52.59 -19.07 -11.70
N THR A 139 -52.40 -19.99 -10.77
CA THR A 139 -53.47 -20.49 -9.90
C THR A 139 -53.71 -19.50 -8.76
N PRO A 140 -54.97 -19.09 -8.48
CA PRO A 140 -55.29 -18.25 -7.32
C PRO A 140 -55.28 -19.13 -6.06
N ILE A 141 -54.40 -18.83 -5.11
CA ILE A 141 -54.33 -19.56 -3.83
C ILE A 141 -54.45 -18.53 -2.70
N GLU A 142 -55.58 -18.63 -1.99
CA GLU A 142 -55.75 -18.14 -0.63
C GLU A 142 -54.61 -18.66 0.25
N GLN A 143 -53.75 -17.78 0.77
CA GLN A 143 -53.01 -17.98 2.04
C GLN A 143 -52.18 -16.73 2.42
N PRO A 144 -52.80 -15.62 2.86
CA PRO A 144 -52.04 -14.45 3.33
C PRO A 144 -51.35 -14.67 4.69
N GLN A 145 -51.87 -15.57 5.54
CA GLN A 145 -51.34 -15.72 6.91
C GLN A 145 -50.09 -16.60 7.02
N GLN A 146 -49.94 -17.66 6.21
CA GLN A 146 -48.73 -18.48 6.25
C GLN A 146 -47.50 -17.72 5.73
N GLN A 147 -47.65 -16.88 4.70
CA GLN A 147 -46.53 -16.07 4.18
C GLN A 147 -46.01 -15.02 5.16
N GLN A 148 -46.87 -14.41 6.00
CA GLN A 148 -46.42 -13.45 7.00
C GLN A 148 -45.66 -14.11 8.15
N GLN A 149 -46.12 -15.26 8.65
CA GLN A 149 -45.39 -16.03 9.66
C GLN A 149 -44.05 -16.54 9.10
N GLN A 150 -44.02 -16.95 7.83
CA GLN A 150 -42.79 -17.36 7.15
C GLN A 150 -41.77 -16.22 7.07
N GLN A 151 -42.20 -15.02 6.68
CA GLN A 151 -41.32 -13.84 6.62
C GLN A 151 -40.76 -13.44 7.99
N GLN A 152 -41.57 -13.55 9.06
CA GLN A 152 -41.12 -13.26 10.43
C GLN A 152 -40.12 -14.31 10.96
N GLN A 153 -40.29 -15.59 10.59
CA GLN A 153 -39.33 -16.63 10.95
C GLN A 153 -38.00 -16.43 10.21
N ILE A 154 -38.04 -16.07 8.93
CA ILE A 154 -36.83 -15.76 8.13
C ILE A 154 -36.07 -14.58 8.74
N SER A 155 -36.76 -13.49 9.10
CA SER A 155 -36.10 -12.31 9.69
C SER A 155 -35.44 -12.62 11.03
N THR A 156 -36.05 -13.49 11.84
CA THR A 156 -35.48 -13.88 13.13
C THR A 156 -34.18 -14.65 12.94
N ILE A 157 -34.14 -15.58 11.98
CA ILE A 157 -32.96 -16.40 11.69
C ILE A 157 -31.81 -15.56 11.12
N ILE A 158 -32.11 -14.60 10.24
CA ILE A 158 -31.10 -13.69 9.67
C ILE A 158 -30.42 -12.91 10.79
N ASN A 159 -31.20 -12.34 11.73
CA ASN A 159 -30.65 -11.58 12.84
C ASN A 159 -29.75 -12.43 13.78
N THR A 160 -30.09 -13.70 14.00
CA THR A 160 -29.25 -14.59 14.83
C THR A 160 -27.92 -14.94 14.15
N VAL A 161 -27.93 -15.14 12.83
CA VAL A 161 -26.72 -15.43 12.04
C VAL A 161 -25.81 -14.20 11.93
N GLU A 162 -26.36 -13.00 11.86
CA GLU A 162 -25.59 -11.74 11.82
C GLU A 162 -24.81 -11.51 13.13
N GLN A 163 -25.41 -11.79 14.30
CA GLN A 163 -24.75 -11.62 15.60
C GLN A 163 -23.53 -12.54 15.83
N GLU A 164 -23.53 -13.75 15.29
CA GLU A 164 -22.41 -14.70 15.45
C GLU A 164 -21.21 -14.37 14.54
N ASN A 165 -21.41 -13.54 13.51
CA ASN A 165 -20.39 -13.22 12.50
C ASN A 165 -19.54 -11.98 12.90
N GLU A 166 -20.10 -11.06 13.68
CA GLU A 166 -19.44 -9.78 14.04
C GLU A 166 -18.17 -9.97 14.89
N GLU A 167 -18.15 -10.88 15.87
CA GLU A 167 -16.95 -11.11 16.71
C GLU A 167 -15.78 -11.77 15.96
N GLU A 168 -16.06 -12.57 14.92
CA GLU A 168 -15.02 -13.23 14.11
C GLU A 168 -14.36 -12.25 13.10
N THR A 169 -15.10 -11.24 12.66
CA THR A 169 -14.60 -10.27 11.65
C THR A 169 -13.49 -9.35 12.16
N ASP A 170 -13.56 -8.90 13.42
CA ASP A 170 -12.58 -7.96 14.00
C ASP A 170 -11.19 -8.58 14.17
N GLU A 171 -11.12 -9.83 14.62
CA GLU A 171 -9.85 -10.53 14.76
C GLU A 171 -9.20 -10.82 13.39
N LYS A 172 -10.04 -11.06 12.37
CA LYS A 172 -9.61 -11.26 10.99
C LYS A 172 -9.07 -9.98 10.35
N MET A 173 -9.69 -8.82 10.62
CA MET A 173 -9.19 -7.51 10.18
C MET A 173 -7.83 -7.18 10.81
N ARG A 174 -7.61 -7.54 12.08
CA ARG A 174 -6.30 -7.35 12.73
C ARG A 174 -5.20 -8.25 12.16
N LYS A 175 -5.47 -9.54 11.96
CA LYS A 175 -4.48 -10.51 11.47
C LYS A 175 -4.12 -10.33 10.00
N SER A 176 -4.98 -9.66 9.24
CA SER A 176 -4.75 -9.41 7.82
C SER A 176 -4.11 -8.04 7.54
N SER A 177 -4.02 -7.13 8.51
CA SER A 177 -3.42 -5.81 8.28
C SER A 177 -1.95 -5.93 7.82
N VAL A 178 -1.64 -5.33 6.67
CA VAL A 178 -0.30 -5.28 6.05
C VAL A 178 0.50 -4.05 6.50
N ILE A 179 -0.04 -3.23 7.39
CA ILE A 179 0.63 -2.01 7.85
C ILE A 179 1.77 -2.45 8.80
N PRO A 180 3.05 -2.34 8.38
CA PRO A 180 4.13 -2.54 9.33
C PRO A 180 4.01 -1.50 10.45
N PRO A 181 4.46 -1.80 11.67
CA PRO A 181 4.62 -0.79 12.71
C PRO A 181 5.35 0.40 12.07
N ILE A 182 4.74 1.58 12.17
CA ILE A 182 5.26 2.84 11.65
C ILE A 182 6.77 2.87 11.90
N MET A 183 7.51 3.09 10.81
CA MET A 183 8.95 3.34 10.75
C MET A 183 9.36 4.26 11.90
N TYR A 184 9.70 3.67 13.04
CA TYR A 184 10.58 4.33 13.98
C TYR A 184 11.95 4.11 13.37
N ASP A 185 12.47 5.15 12.75
CA ASP A 185 13.91 5.32 12.66
C ASP A 185 14.42 5.34 14.12
N ASP A 186 14.68 4.16 14.70
CA ASP A 186 15.26 3.99 16.04
C ASP A 186 16.71 4.55 16.12
N ASP A 187 17.18 5.24 15.08
CA ASP A 187 18.50 5.87 14.96
C ASP A 187 18.45 7.42 15.01
N ASP A 188 17.31 8.03 15.37
CA ASP A 188 17.19 9.51 15.47
C ASP A 188 17.78 10.12 16.76
N ASP A 189 18.43 9.33 17.63
CA ASP A 189 19.00 9.84 18.89
C ASP A 189 20.50 10.24 18.84
N GLU A 190 21.22 10.07 17.72
CA GLU A 190 22.64 10.47 17.66
C GLU A 190 23.06 11.38 16.48
N SER A 191 22.17 11.77 15.57
CA SER A 191 22.56 12.60 14.42
C SER A 191 22.22 14.09 14.54
N PHE A 192 21.47 14.52 15.56
CA PHE A 192 21.02 15.91 15.69
C PHE A 192 21.85 16.82 16.61
N VAL A 193 22.97 16.34 17.18
CA VAL A 193 23.79 17.14 18.13
C VAL A 193 24.99 17.84 17.48
N PHE A 194 25.29 17.61 16.20
CA PHE A 194 26.48 18.21 15.57
C PHE A 194 26.24 19.41 14.64
N CYS A 195 25.07 20.06 14.69
CA CYS A 195 24.79 21.25 13.87
C CYS A 195 24.72 22.58 14.64
N PHE A 196 25.13 22.64 15.92
CA PHE A 196 25.07 23.89 16.70
C PHE A 196 26.27 24.15 17.60
N ILE A 197 27.50 23.94 17.11
CA ILE A 197 28.68 24.65 17.66
C ILE A 197 29.61 24.97 16.51
N PHE A 198 29.40 26.10 15.84
CA PHE A 198 30.43 26.98 15.27
C PHE A 198 29.70 28.21 14.69
N PHE A 199 29.41 29.17 15.58
CA PHE A 199 29.31 30.58 15.25
C PHE A 199 30.42 31.29 16.03
#